data_AF-A0A0F7M3I7-F1
#
_entry.id   AF-A0A0F7M3I7-F1
#
_cell.length_a   1.000
_cell.length_b   1.000
_cell.length_c   1.000
_cell.angle_alpha   90.00
_cell.angle_beta   90.00
_cell.angle_gamma   90.00
#
_symmetry.space_group_name_H-M   'P 1'
#
loop_
_entity.id
_entity.type
_entity.pdbx_description
1 polymer ?
#
loop_
_entity_poly.entity_id
_entity_poly.type
_entity_poly.pdbx_seq_one_letter_code
_entity_poly.pdbx_strand_id
1 'polypeptide(L)'
;MLNCRQFTELSSDHLDGQFHGWKAIEIKAHLLICRHCRRFKRHLDHSRLTGAAIAKRLWNRDDNAAQTILKRLQEEKKIDDS
;
A
#
# COMPACT_ATOMS: atom_id res chain seq x y z
N MET A 1 -28.38 4.62 -5.97
CA MET A 1 -27.72 5.94 -5.83
C MET A 1 -26.97 5.94 -4.52
N LEU A 2 -25.70 5.59 -4.58
CA LEU A 2 -24.80 5.66 -3.44
C LEU A 2 -24.68 7.10 -2.93
N ASN A 3 -24.82 7.31 -1.62
CA ASN A 3 -24.56 8.60 -1.00
C ASN A 3 -23.10 8.71 -0.52
N CYS A 4 -22.63 9.93 -0.24
CA CYS A 4 -21.25 10.16 0.18
C CYS A 4 -20.86 9.41 1.47
N ARG A 5 -21.81 9.20 2.40
CA ARG A 5 -21.59 8.48 3.67
C ARG A 5 -21.39 6.98 3.42
N GLN A 6 -22.27 6.38 2.63
CA GLN A 6 -22.19 5.00 2.19
C GLN A 6 -20.89 4.75 1.42
N PHE A 7 -20.46 5.71 0.58
CA PHE A 7 -19.18 5.62 -0.10
C PHE A 7 -18.02 5.58 0.89
N THR A 8 -18.03 6.43 1.92
CA THR A 8 -16.98 6.45 2.96
C THR A 8 -16.96 5.15 3.76
N GLU A 9 -18.13 4.61 4.15
CA GLU A 9 -18.23 3.33 4.85
C GLU A 9 -17.69 2.17 4.00
N LEU A 10 -18.01 2.15 2.70
CA LEU A 10 -17.55 1.14 1.75
C LEU A 10 -16.13 1.41 1.21
N SER A 11 -15.51 2.55 1.55
CA SER A 11 -14.27 2.99 0.90
C SER A 11 -13.10 2.08 1.23
N SER A 12 -13.03 1.55 2.46
CA SER A 12 -11.97 0.61 2.87
C SER A 12 -12.08 -0.70 2.09
N ASP A 13 -13.27 -1.30 2.04
CA ASP A 13 -13.53 -2.54 1.28
C ASP A 13 -13.28 -2.36 -0.23
N HIS A 14 -13.62 -1.18 -0.76
CA HIS A 14 -13.37 -0.84 -2.16
C HIS A 14 -11.88 -0.72 -2.47
N LEU A 15 -11.11 -0.13 -1.55
CA LEU A 15 -9.66 -0.02 -1.65
C LEU A 15 -8.98 -1.39 -1.62
N ASP A 16 -9.54 -2.36 -0.91
CA ASP A 16 -9.02 -3.73 -0.82
C ASP A 16 -9.50 -4.63 -1.97
N GLY A 17 -10.20 -4.09 -2.96
CA GLY A 17 -10.60 -4.82 -4.17
C GLY A 17 -11.76 -5.78 -3.98
N GLN A 18 -12.51 -5.67 -2.87
CA GLN A 18 -13.56 -6.63 -2.51
C GLN A 18 -14.86 -6.48 -3.30
N PHE A 19 -15.01 -5.43 -4.12
CA PHE A 19 -16.19 -5.23 -4.96
C PHE A 19 -15.94 -5.61 -6.41
N HIS A 20 -16.39 -6.81 -6.80
CA HIS A 20 -16.53 -7.23 -8.20
C HIS A 20 -18.01 -7.15 -8.61
N GLY A 21 -18.31 -6.57 -9.77
CA GLY A 21 -19.66 -6.50 -10.34
C GLY A 21 -20.37 -5.14 -10.21
N TRP A 22 -21.69 -5.15 -10.02
CA TRP A 22 -22.56 -3.97 -10.08
C TRP A 22 -22.20 -2.86 -9.08
N LYS A 23 -21.71 -3.23 -7.88
CA LYS A 23 -21.26 -2.26 -6.86
C LYS A 23 -20.06 -1.44 -7.33
N ALA A 24 -19.14 -2.02 -8.09
CA ALA A 24 -18.00 -1.28 -8.63
C ALA A 24 -18.45 -0.24 -9.67
N ILE A 25 -19.49 -0.55 -10.46
CA ILE A 25 -20.07 0.38 -11.43
C ILE A 25 -20.78 1.53 -10.71
N GLU A 26 -21.56 1.25 -9.67
CA GLU A 26 -22.25 2.27 -8.89
C GLU A 26 -21.27 3.24 -8.20
N ILE A 27 -20.18 2.72 -7.64
CA ILE A 27 -19.10 3.53 -7.07
C ILE A 27 -18.43 4.41 -8.14
N LYS A 28 -18.09 3.83 -9.30
CA LYS A 28 -17.50 4.61 -10.42
C LYS A 28 -18.45 5.72 -10.87
N ALA A 29 -19.75 5.43 -11.01
CA ALA A 29 -20.76 6.42 -11.37
C ALA A 29 -20.85 7.54 -10.33
N HIS A 30 -20.91 7.20 -9.04
CA HIS A 30 -20.90 8.18 -7.96
C HIS A 30 -19.64 9.07 -8.00
N LEU A 31 -18.47 8.46 -8.22
CA LEU A 31 -17.20 9.18 -8.36
C LEU A 31 -17.13 10.03 -9.64
N LEU A 32 -17.92 9.79 -10.68
CA LEU A 32 -18.00 10.70 -11.83
C LEU A 32 -18.80 11.96 -11.51
N ILE A 33 -19.76 11.88 -10.59
CA ILE A 33 -20.66 12.99 -10.25
C ILE A 33 -20.12 13.79 -9.04
N CYS A 34 -19.73 13.11 -7.96
CA CYS A 34 -19.36 13.76 -6.70
C CYS A 34 -17.86 14.12 -6.63
N ARG A 35 -17.55 15.42 -6.64
CA ARG A 35 -16.18 15.92 -6.53
C ARG A 35 -15.53 15.70 -5.16
N HIS A 36 -16.32 15.73 -4.08
CA HIS A 36 -15.81 15.50 -2.72
C HIS A 36 -15.31 14.07 -2.55
N CYS A 37 -16.09 13.09 -3.01
CA CYS A 37 -15.71 11.68 -2.96
C CYS A 37 -14.51 11.37 -3.87
N ARG A 38 -14.38 12.03 -5.03
CA ARG A 38 -13.14 11.96 -5.84
C ARG A 38 -11.92 12.43 -5.07
N ARG A 39 -12.02 13.58 -4.39
CA ARG A 39 -10.91 14.13 -3.60
C ARG A 39 -10.54 13.19 -2.44
N PHE A 40 -11.55 12.70 -1.72
CA PHE A 40 -11.36 11.74 -0.64
C PHE A 40 -10.65 10.46 -1.10
N LYS A 41 -11.08 9.87 -2.22
CA LYS A 41 -10.41 8.70 -2.81
C LYS A 41 -8.93 8.99 -3.11
N ARG A 42 -8.62 10.12 -3.73
CA ARG A 42 -7.22 10.50 -4.03
C ARG A 42 -6.37 10.63 -2.76
N HIS A 43 -6.91 11.22 -1.71
CA HIS A 43 -6.21 11.30 -0.42
C HIS A 43 -5.92 9.90 0.15
N LEU A 44 -6.92 9.01 0.12
CA LEU A 44 -6.74 7.63 0.56
C LEU A 44 -5.68 6.88 -0.27
N ASP A 45 -5.73 7.01 -1.61
CA ASP A 45 -4.75 6.40 -2.50
C ASP A 45 -3.33 6.91 -2.17
N HIS A 46 -3.16 8.22 -1.95
CA HIS A 46 -1.87 8.80 -1.58
C HIS A 46 -1.36 8.30 -0.23
N SER A 47 -2.24 8.20 0.77
CA SER A 47 -1.87 7.64 2.09
C SER A 47 -1.39 6.20 1.95
N ARG A 48 -2.08 5.36 1.16
CA ARG A 48 -1.67 3.97 0.90
C ARG A 48 -0.35 3.88 0.14
N LEU A 49 -0.17 4.66 -0.92
CA LEU A 49 1.07 4.71 -1.68
C LEU A 49 2.25 5.16 -0.81
N THR A 50 2.03 6.15 0.05
CA THR A 50 3.05 6.63 0.99
C THR A 50 3.40 5.54 2.00
N GLY A 51 2.40 4.89 2.60
CA GLY A 51 2.61 3.74 3.49
C GLY A 51 3.37 2.60 2.80
N ALA A 52 3.00 2.23 1.58
CA ALA A 52 3.67 1.20 0.80
C ALA A 52 5.13 1.58 0.46
N ALA A 53 5.38 2.85 0.11
CA ALA A 53 6.73 3.35 -0.15
C ALA A 53 7.61 3.32 1.11
N ILE A 54 7.05 3.69 2.27
CA ILE A 54 7.74 3.62 3.55
C ILE A 54 8.05 2.16 3.90
N ALA A 55 7.05 1.28 3.83
CA ALA A 55 7.22 -0.15 4.09
C ALA A 55 8.32 -0.76 3.20
N LYS A 56 8.29 -0.48 1.89
CA LYS A 56 9.31 -0.95 0.95
C LYS A 56 10.71 -0.44 1.32
N ARG A 57 10.84 0.82 1.74
CA ARG A 57 12.13 1.38 2.19
C ARG A 57 12.64 0.71 3.46
N LEU A 58 11.76 0.43 4.42
CA LEU A 58 12.14 -0.26 5.66
C LEU A 58 12.61 -1.69 5.37
N TRP A 59 11.86 -2.45 4.57
CA TRP A 59 12.22 -3.82 4.19
C TRP A 59 13.56 -3.87 3.45
N ASN A 60 13.78 -2.95 2.50
CA ASN A 60 15.05 -2.87 1.79
C ASN A 60 16.22 -2.49 2.71
N ARG A 61 15.99 -1.64 3.72
CA ARG A 61 17.03 -1.29 4.70
C ARG A 61 17.44 -2.50 5.53
N ASP A 62 16.46 -3.29 5.98
CA ASP A 62 16.71 -4.49 6.78
C ASP A 62 17.48 -5.55 5.98
N ASP A 63 17.15 -5.74 4.70
CA ASP A 63 17.87 -6.66 3.82
C ASP A 63 19.35 -6.27 3.63
N ASN A 64 19.62 -4.97 3.37
CA ASN A 64 20.99 -4.47 3.24
C ASN A 64 21.79 -4.63 4.55
N ALA A 65 21.15 -4.42 5.70
CA ALA A 65 21.77 -4.63 7.00
C ALA A 65 22.11 -6.11 7.22
N ALA A 66 21.18 -7.01 6.90
CA ALA A 66 21.39 -8.45 7.00
C ALA A 66 22.54 -8.92 6.08
N GLN A 67 22.58 -8.47 4.83
CA GLN A 67 23.68 -8.78 3.90
C GLN A 67 25.04 -8.29 4.42
N THR A 68 25.09 -7.11 5.03
CA THR A 68 26.32 -6.56 5.61
C THR A 68 26.83 -7.43 6.76
N ILE A 69 25.93 -7.89 7.64
CA ILE A 69 26.29 -8.78 8.76
C ILE A 69 26.79 -10.13 8.24
N LEU A 70 26.06 -10.73 7.28
CA LEU A 70 26.45 -12.02 6.68
C LEU A 70 27.82 -11.95 6.00
N LYS A 71 28.12 -10.85 5.30
CA LYS A 71 29.42 -10.66 4.64
C LYS A 71 30.57 -10.66 5.65
N ARG A 72 30.41 -9.97 6.78
CA ARG A 72 31.44 -9.92 7.84
C ARG A 72 31.70 -11.31 8.46
N LEU A 73 30.63 -12.07 8.72
CA LEU A 73 30.76 -13.44 9.24
C LEU A 73 31.48 -14.37 8.24
N GLN A 74 31.25 -14.20 6.94
CA GLN A 74 31.94 -14.97 5.91
C GLN A 74 33.43 -14.59 5.80
N GLU A 75 33.75 -13.31 5.97
CA GLU A 75 35.13 -12.81 5.99
C GLU A 75 35.89 -13.33 7.22
N GLU A 76 35.28 -13.30 8.41
CA GLU A 76 35.86 -13.89 9.63
C GLU A 76 36.10 -15.39 9.48
N LYS A 77 35.15 -16.14 8.92
CA LYS A 77 35.31 -17.57 8.68
C LYS A 77 36.48 -17.90 7.73
N LYS A 78 36.71 -17.07 6.71
CA LYS A 78 37.84 -17.28 5.77
C LYS A 78 39.21 -17.04 6.39
N ILE A 79 39.29 -16.28 7.48
CA ILE A 79 40.55 -15.98 8.18
C ILE A 79 40.90 -17.13 9.15
N ASP A 80 39.90 -17.79 9.73
CA ASP A 80 40.10 -18.90 10.68
C ASP A 80 40.41 -20.25 10.00
N ASP A 81 40.04 -20.41 8.72
CA ASP A 81 40.31 -21.59 7.88
C ASP A 81 41.67 -21.52 7.11
N SER A 82 42.49 -20.48 7.31
CA SER A 82 43.78 -20.27 6.61
C SER A 82 44.98 -20.20 7.55
#